data_AF-A0A9W6ZR81-F1
#
_entry.id   AF-A0A9W6ZR81-F1
#
_cell.length_a   1.000
_cell.length_b   1.000
_cell.length_c   1.000
_cell.angle_alpha   90.00
_cell.angle_beta   90.00
_cell.angle_gamma   90.00
#
_symmetry.space_group_name_H-M   'P 1'
#
loop_
_entity.id
_entity.type
_entity.pdbx_description
1 polymer ?
#
loop_
_entity_poly.entity_id
_entity_poly.type
_entity_poly.pdbx_seq_one_letter_code
_entity_poly.pdbx_strand_id
1 'polypeptide(L)'
;MFKYARTESELAAVMAHEIGHVLARHTGEKVTDTGVLSLVTLALASLSGVLFGGDSGASAFKILTVGKSFLYELPHSRDMEREADLIGVELMGRACFDPRDAYKVFERMEKDSKRKGEGGSNSYLSTHPSHGERVGNLKKWGGEAWERMKGREEECLEVNERWKEMRRGGRNRKRERNMGRDDEGG
;
A
#
# COMPACT_ATOMS: atom_id res chain seq x y z
N MET A 1 -5.48 2.65 -4.33
CA MET A 1 -5.52 1.66 -3.24
C MET A 1 -5.15 2.23 -1.87
N PHE A 2 -4.08 3.03 -1.77
CA PHE A 2 -3.50 3.53 -0.49
C PHE A 2 -4.49 4.05 0.57
N LYS A 3 -5.54 4.79 0.18
CA LYS A 3 -6.55 5.32 1.13
C LYS A 3 -7.38 4.27 1.88
N TYR A 4 -7.36 3.02 1.42
CA TYR A 4 -8.11 1.91 2.05
C TYR A 4 -7.25 1.07 2.99
N ALA A 5 -5.93 1.30 3.00
CA ALA A 5 -5.01 0.72 3.95
C ALA A 5 -5.12 1.43 5.30
N ARG A 6 -5.24 0.65 6.38
CA ARG A 6 -5.37 1.12 7.76
C ARG A 6 -4.22 0.70 8.65
N THR A 7 -3.45 -0.29 8.21
CA THR A 7 -2.26 -0.80 8.92
C THR A 7 -1.05 -0.75 8.01
N GLU A 8 0.13 -0.94 8.58
CA GLU A 8 1.40 -1.02 7.84
C GLU A 8 1.41 -2.23 6.90
N SER A 9 0.94 -3.40 7.35
CA SER A 9 0.78 -4.59 6.49
C SER A 9 -0.19 -4.33 5.33
N GLU A 10 -1.30 -3.63 5.58
CA GLU A 10 -2.24 -3.27 4.52
C GLU A 10 -1.65 -2.24 3.54
N LEU A 11 -0.80 -1.32 4.01
CA LEU A 11 -0.07 -0.39 3.14
C LEU A 11 0.98 -1.15 2.30
N ALA A 12 1.71 -2.08 2.92
CA ALA A 12 2.67 -2.95 2.26
C ALA A 12 1.98 -3.82 1.19
N ALA A 13 0.76 -4.28 1.43
CA ALA A 13 -0.02 -5.02 0.43
C ALA A 13 -0.25 -4.20 -0.85
N VAL A 14 -0.60 -2.92 -0.70
CA VAL A 14 -0.76 -2.02 -1.83
C VAL A 14 0.56 -1.83 -2.57
N MET A 15 1.64 -1.56 -1.84
CA MET A 15 2.95 -1.35 -2.47
C MET A 15 3.47 -2.60 -3.18
N ALA A 16 3.35 -3.76 -2.54
CA ALA A 16 3.82 -5.02 -3.05
C ALA A 16 3.04 -5.44 -4.31
N HIS A 17 1.75 -5.10 -4.39
CA HIS A 17 0.93 -5.24 -5.60
C HIS A 17 1.50 -4.41 -6.77
N GLU A 18 1.78 -3.13 -6.55
CA GLU A 18 2.36 -2.28 -7.61
C GLU A 18 3.76 -2.74 -8.02
N ILE A 19 4.60 -3.17 -7.06
CA ILE A 19 5.90 -3.77 -7.35
C ILE A 19 5.73 -5.09 -8.13
N GLY A 20 4.69 -5.87 -7.82
CA GLY A 20 4.34 -7.10 -8.54
C GLY A 20 4.08 -6.83 -10.02
N HIS A 21 3.34 -5.77 -10.36
CA HIS A 21 3.18 -5.35 -11.75
C HIS A 21 4.51 -4.99 -12.43
N VAL A 22 5.43 -4.33 -11.72
CA VAL A 22 6.75 -3.98 -12.26
C VAL A 22 7.58 -5.24 -12.51
N LEU A 23 7.64 -6.16 -11.54
CA LEU A 23 8.40 -7.40 -11.66
C LEU A 23 7.86 -8.29 -12.79
N ALA A 24 6.54 -8.34 -12.97
CA ALA A 24 5.88 -9.08 -14.05
C ALA A 24 5.85 -8.32 -15.39
N ARG A 25 6.42 -7.10 -15.46
CA ARG A 25 6.48 -6.24 -16.65
C ARG A 25 5.09 -5.90 -17.25
N HIS A 26 4.06 -5.84 -16.41
CA HIS A 26 2.68 -5.53 -16.82
C HIS A 26 2.48 -4.08 -17.30
N THR A 27 3.40 -3.20 -16.94
CA THR A 27 3.38 -1.76 -17.25
C THR A 27 4.08 -1.41 -18.58
N GLY A 28 4.51 -2.42 -19.35
CA GLY A 28 5.29 -2.24 -20.58
C GLY A 28 6.71 -1.70 -20.32
N GLU A 29 7.43 -1.33 -21.39
CA GLU A 29 8.82 -0.81 -21.33
C GLU A 29 8.97 0.51 -20.54
N LYS A 30 7.89 1.11 -20.05
CA LYS A 30 7.87 2.47 -19.48
C LYS A 30 8.19 2.54 -17.99
N VAL A 31 8.23 1.41 -17.26
CA VAL A 31 8.81 1.43 -15.91
C VAL A 31 10.32 1.35 -16.02
N THR A 32 10.90 2.52 -16.30
CA THR A 32 12.31 2.80 -16.04
C THR A 32 12.56 2.94 -14.53
N ASP A 33 13.80 3.16 -14.11
CA ASP A 33 14.17 3.47 -12.71
C ASP A 33 13.30 4.60 -12.10
N THR A 34 12.75 5.49 -12.94
CA THR A 34 11.87 6.58 -12.52
C THR A 34 10.47 6.13 -12.03
N GLY A 35 9.93 5.02 -12.56
CA GLY A 35 8.64 4.48 -12.13
C GLY A 35 8.72 3.84 -10.75
N VAL A 36 9.79 3.08 -10.49
CA VAL A 36 10.07 2.50 -9.16
C VAL A 36 10.28 3.60 -8.12
N LEU A 37 11.05 4.64 -8.44
CA LEU A 37 11.26 5.78 -7.54
C LEU A 37 9.94 6.50 -7.19
N SER A 38 9.04 6.61 -8.17
CA SER A 38 7.71 7.20 -7.98
C SER A 38 6.84 6.37 -7.02
N LEU A 39 6.85 5.03 -7.13
CA LEU A 39 6.16 4.13 -6.20
C LEU A 39 6.70 4.27 -4.77
N VAL A 40 8.02 4.31 -4.62
CA VAL A 40 8.67 4.50 -3.32
C VAL A 40 8.29 5.84 -2.71
N THR A 41 8.27 6.91 -3.51
CA THR A 41 7.92 8.26 -3.02
C THR A 41 6.45 8.34 -2.60
N LEU A 42 5.55 7.70 -3.35
CA LEU A 42 4.12 7.60 -3.03
C LEU A 42 3.86 6.80 -1.74
N ALA A 43 4.59 5.72 -1.56
CA ALA A 43 4.57 4.91 -0.35
C ALA A 43 4.99 5.71 0.88
N LEU A 44 6.12 6.42 0.80
CA LEU A 44 6.62 7.27 1.88
C LEU A 44 5.63 8.39 2.25
N ALA A 45 4.95 8.97 1.27
CA ALA A 45 3.89 9.95 1.52
C ALA A 45 2.66 9.34 2.21
N SER A 46 2.23 8.14 1.78
CA SER A 46 1.09 7.42 2.39
C SER A 46 1.42 7.02 3.83
N LEU A 47 2.66 6.61 4.05
CA LEU A 47 3.19 6.27 5.35
C LEU A 47 3.21 7.48 6.31
N SER A 48 3.45 8.69 5.79
CA SER A 48 3.36 9.90 6.62
C SER A 48 1.95 10.10 7.22
N GLY A 49 0.89 9.76 6.48
CA GLY A 49 -0.48 9.79 7.01
C GLY A 49 -0.73 8.72 8.07
N VAL A 50 -0.28 7.48 7.81
CA VAL A 50 -0.46 6.33 8.72
C VAL A 50 0.36 6.48 10.01
N LEU A 51 1.61 6.93 9.92
CA LEU A 51 2.52 7.02 11.06
C LEU A 51 2.35 8.30 11.89
N PHE A 52 2.02 9.42 11.24
CA PHE A 52 1.96 10.72 11.91
C PHE A 52 0.52 11.21 12.13
N GLY A 53 -0.52 10.47 11.68
CA GLY A 53 -1.93 10.69 12.04
C GLY A 53 -2.42 12.14 11.88
N GLY A 54 -1.96 12.84 10.84
CA GLY A 54 -2.21 14.26 10.64
C GLY A 54 -3.11 14.53 9.44
N ASP A 55 -3.88 15.60 9.53
CA ASP A 55 -4.71 16.24 8.50
C ASP A 55 -3.85 16.85 7.34
N SER A 56 -2.76 16.17 7.00
CA SER A 56 -1.79 16.55 5.97
C SER A 56 -2.23 16.07 4.60
N GLY A 57 -3.54 16.07 4.35
CA GLY A 57 -4.12 15.69 3.06
C GLY A 57 -3.45 16.43 1.91
N ALA A 58 -3.05 17.69 2.12
CA ALA A 58 -2.42 18.55 1.12
C ALA A 58 -0.98 18.17 0.73
N SER A 59 -0.15 17.67 1.66
CA SER A 59 1.24 17.27 1.36
C SER A 59 1.31 15.87 0.75
N ALA A 60 0.43 14.97 1.21
CA ALA A 60 0.23 13.68 0.56
C ALA A 60 -0.33 13.84 -0.87
N PHE A 61 -1.22 14.82 -1.10
CA PHE A 61 -1.80 15.09 -2.42
C PHE A 61 -0.78 15.58 -3.45
N LYS A 62 0.14 16.49 -3.06
CA LYS A 62 1.15 17.03 -3.98
C LYS A 62 2.15 15.98 -4.43
N ILE A 63 2.48 15.03 -3.54
CA ILE A 63 3.33 13.87 -3.87
C ILE A 63 2.56 12.85 -4.72
N LEU A 64 1.26 12.68 -4.47
CA LEU A 64 0.36 11.82 -5.27
C LEU A 64 0.34 12.18 -6.76
N THR A 65 0.52 13.46 -7.10
CA THR A 65 0.49 13.95 -8.48
C THR A 65 1.65 13.42 -9.32
N VAL A 66 2.80 13.12 -8.71
CA VAL A 66 3.97 12.59 -9.42
C VAL A 66 3.81 11.08 -9.72
N GLY A 67 3.15 10.33 -8.83
CA GLY A 67 2.86 8.91 -9.05
C GLY A 67 1.67 8.63 -9.98
N LYS A 68 0.86 9.65 -10.27
CA LYS A 68 -0.38 9.52 -11.05
C LYS A 68 -0.16 9.13 -12.51
N SER A 69 0.96 9.50 -13.12
CA SER A 69 1.20 9.15 -14.53
C SER A 69 1.57 7.67 -14.73
N PHE A 70 2.14 7.01 -13.72
CA PHE A 70 2.61 5.61 -13.88
C PHE A 70 1.56 4.56 -13.51
N LEU A 71 0.64 4.88 -12.60
CA LEU A 71 -0.35 3.93 -12.07
C LEU A 71 -1.69 3.91 -12.83
N TYR A 72 -1.89 4.85 -13.77
CA TYR A 72 -3.22 5.11 -14.35
C TYR A 72 -3.32 4.87 -15.86
N GLU A 73 -2.25 4.44 -16.53
CA GLU A 73 -2.21 4.58 -17.99
C GLU A 73 -2.94 3.48 -18.77
N LEU A 74 -3.17 2.29 -18.22
CA LEU A 74 -3.97 1.25 -18.88
C LEU A 74 -4.74 0.34 -17.90
N PRO A 75 -5.95 -0.12 -18.25
CA PRO A 75 -6.62 -1.18 -17.50
C PRO A 75 -5.84 -2.49 -17.63
N HIS A 76 -5.45 -3.06 -16.49
CA HIS A 76 -4.81 -4.36 -16.45
C HIS A 76 -5.83 -5.49 -16.68
N SER A 77 -5.38 -6.59 -17.29
CA SER A 77 -6.20 -7.78 -17.44
C SER A 77 -6.39 -8.48 -16.09
N ARG A 78 -7.43 -9.31 -15.99
CA ARG A 78 -7.66 -10.12 -14.77
C ARG A 78 -6.48 -11.03 -14.44
N ASP A 79 -5.78 -11.54 -15.45
CA ASP A 79 -4.62 -12.40 -15.27
C ASP A 79 -3.41 -11.59 -14.76
N MET A 80 -3.20 -10.38 -15.27
CA MET A 80 -2.17 -9.47 -14.78
C MET A 80 -2.38 -9.10 -13.30
N GLU A 81 -3.62 -8.82 -12.90
CA GLU A 81 -3.96 -8.56 -11.50
C GLU A 81 -3.73 -9.79 -10.63
N ARG A 82 -4.10 -10.99 -11.13
CA ARG A 82 -3.93 -12.27 -10.44
C ARG A 82 -2.46 -12.58 -10.16
N GLU A 83 -1.60 -12.34 -11.15
CA GLU A 83 -0.15 -12.52 -11.02
C GLU A 83 0.48 -11.47 -10.09
N ALA A 84 0.09 -10.20 -10.21
CA ALA A 84 0.57 -9.15 -9.32
C ALA A 84 0.16 -9.38 -7.85
N ASP A 85 -1.05 -9.85 -7.59
CA ASP A 85 -1.53 -10.22 -6.26
C ASP A 85 -0.68 -11.36 -5.65
N LEU A 86 -0.38 -12.40 -6.45
CA LEU A 86 0.42 -13.55 -6.02
C LEU A 86 1.87 -13.14 -5.69
N ILE A 87 2.50 -12.35 -6.57
CA ILE A 87 3.83 -11.81 -6.33
C ILE A 87 3.82 -10.90 -5.10
N GLY A 88 2.78 -10.06 -4.97
CA GLY A 88 2.62 -9.11 -3.89
C GLY A 88 2.60 -9.77 -2.51
N VAL A 89 1.79 -10.80 -2.30
CA VAL A 89 1.73 -11.48 -0.99
C VAL A 89 3.02 -12.21 -0.64
N GLU A 90 3.75 -12.74 -1.63
CA GLU A 90 5.07 -13.35 -1.42
C GLU A 90 6.11 -12.29 -1.03
N LEU A 91 6.11 -11.14 -1.71
CA LEU A 91 6.97 -10.00 -1.36
C LEU A 91 6.68 -9.46 0.04
N MET A 92 5.40 -9.35 0.42
CA MET A 92 5.02 -8.94 1.77
C MET A 92 5.62 -9.85 2.84
N GLY A 93 5.49 -11.17 2.66
CA GLY A 93 6.08 -12.14 3.57
C GLY A 93 7.58 -11.93 3.69
N ARG A 94 8.30 -11.84 2.55
CA ARG A 94 9.75 -11.62 2.54
C ARG A 94 10.18 -10.29 3.18
N ALA A 95 9.33 -9.27 3.11
CA ALA A 95 9.54 -7.98 3.75
C ALA A 95 9.05 -7.91 5.20
N CYS A 96 8.68 -9.06 5.80
CA CYS A 96 8.24 -9.18 7.19
C CYS A 96 6.94 -8.45 7.53
N PHE A 97 6.08 -8.21 6.54
CA PHE A 97 4.70 -7.78 6.73
C PHE A 97 3.76 -8.99 6.76
N ASP A 98 2.60 -8.84 7.39
CA ASP A 98 1.59 -9.91 7.44
C ASP A 98 0.83 -10.00 6.08
N PRO A 99 1.10 -11.00 5.23
CA PRO A 99 0.44 -11.15 3.94
C PRO A 99 -1.02 -11.57 4.06
N ARG A 100 -1.45 -12.07 5.24
CA ARG A 100 -2.84 -12.44 5.51
C ARG A 100 -3.75 -11.21 5.61
N ASP A 101 -3.17 -10.02 5.77
CA ASP A 101 -3.91 -8.76 5.81
C ASP A 101 -4.21 -8.18 4.41
N ALA A 102 -3.56 -8.69 3.35
CA ALA A 102 -3.66 -8.13 2.01
C ALA A 102 -5.12 -8.02 1.52
N TYR A 103 -5.94 -9.05 1.76
CA TYR A 103 -7.33 -9.08 1.32
C TYR A 103 -8.18 -7.95 1.93
N LYS A 104 -7.81 -7.41 3.10
CA LYS A 104 -8.61 -6.41 3.82
C LYS A 104 -8.71 -5.09 3.05
N VAL A 105 -7.66 -4.72 2.33
CA VAL A 105 -7.66 -3.52 1.48
C VAL A 105 -8.72 -3.66 0.37
N PHE A 106 -8.69 -4.79 -0.34
CA PHE A 106 -9.61 -5.10 -1.42
C PHE A 106 -11.05 -5.26 -0.95
N GLU A 107 -11.27 -5.91 0.19
CA GLU A 107 -12.60 -6.05 0.77
C GLU A 107 -13.23 -4.68 1.07
N ARG A 108 -12.46 -3.73 1.61
CA ARG A 108 -12.94 -2.36 1.86
C ARG A 108 -13.20 -1.59 0.57
N MET A 109 -12.40 -1.84 -0.46
CA MET A 109 -12.58 -1.25 -1.79
C MET A 109 -13.86 -1.73 -2.45
N GLU A 110 -14.11 -3.04 -2.42
CA GLU A 110 -15.34 -3.63 -2.95
C GLU A 110 -16.56 -3.12 -2.20
N LYS A 111 -16.49 -3.00 -0.87
CA LYS A 111 -17.53 -2.40 -0.04
C LYS A 111 -17.82 -0.93 -0.42
N ASP A 112 -16.79 -0.10 -0.62
CA ASP A 112 -16.98 1.30 -1.02
C ASP A 112 -17.57 1.41 -2.43
N SER A 113 -17.12 0.57 -3.36
CA SER A 113 -17.65 0.53 -4.72
C SER A 113 -19.12 0.10 -4.76
N LYS A 114 -19.50 -0.94 -4.01
CA LYS A 114 -20.92 -1.34 -3.86
C LYS A 114 -21.77 -0.22 -3.28
N ARG A 115 -21.25 0.53 -2.30
CA ARG A 115 -21.96 1.66 -1.69
C ARG A 115 -22.23 2.81 -2.66
N LYS A 116 -21.33 3.05 -3.62
CA LYS A 116 -21.41 4.19 -4.55
C LYS A 116 -22.22 3.91 -5.82
N GLY A 117 -22.61 2.66 -6.09
CA GLY A 117 -23.40 2.27 -7.26
C GLY A 117 -22.66 2.41 -8.60
N GLU A 118 -23.36 2.20 -9.71
CA GLU A 118 -22.80 2.17 -11.08
C GLU A 118 -22.17 3.52 -11.53
N GLY A 119 -22.58 4.65 -10.94
CA GLY A 119 -21.99 5.97 -11.21
C GLY A 119 -20.77 6.32 -10.35
N GLY A 120 -20.47 5.49 -9.35
CA GLY A 120 -19.39 5.69 -8.40
C GLY A 120 -18.06 5.14 -8.87
N SER A 121 -17.53 5.66 -9.99
CA SER A 121 -16.20 5.25 -10.48
C SER A 121 -15.15 5.44 -9.39
N ASN A 122 -14.79 4.33 -8.73
CA ASN A 122 -13.57 4.27 -7.97
C ASN A 122 -12.47 4.22 -9.02
N SER A 123 -11.76 5.33 -9.25
CA SER A 123 -10.73 5.46 -10.29
C SER A 123 -9.70 4.32 -10.30
N TYR A 124 -9.59 3.59 -9.19
CA TYR A 124 -8.87 2.33 -9.08
C TYR A 124 -9.49 1.17 -9.88
N LEU A 125 -10.78 0.86 -9.74
CA LEU A 125 -11.39 -0.28 -10.43
C LEU A 125 -11.41 -0.09 -11.95
N SER A 126 -11.23 1.15 -12.40
CA SER A 126 -11.03 1.49 -13.80
C SER A 126 -9.67 1.03 -14.34
N THR A 127 -8.61 0.99 -13.51
CA THR A 127 -7.25 0.60 -13.92
C THR A 127 -6.87 -0.81 -13.43
N HIS A 128 -7.45 -1.24 -12.31
CA HIS A 128 -7.25 -2.54 -11.69
C HIS A 128 -8.63 -3.20 -11.46
N PRO A 129 -9.16 -3.90 -12.46
CA PRO A 129 -10.48 -4.52 -12.34
C PRO A 129 -10.47 -5.59 -11.24
N SER A 130 -11.37 -5.45 -10.25
CA SER A 130 -11.61 -6.52 -9.29
C SER A 130 -12.33 -7.68 -9.98
N HIS A 131 -11.85 -8.90 -9.77
CA HIS A 131 -12.56 -10.13 -10.16
C HIS A 131 -13.14 -10.80 -8.91
N GLY A 132 -14.27 -11.50 -9.05
CA GLY A 132 -15.01 -12.07 -7.91
C GLY A 132 -14.18 -13.02 -7.02
N GLU A 133 -13.11 -13.59 -7.56
CA GLU A 133 -12.22 -14.51 -6.85
C GLU A 133 -11.10 -13.81 -6.05
N ARG A 134 -10.86 -12.50 -6.24
CA ARG A 134 -9.64 -11.81 -5.78
C ARG A 134 -9.43 -11.92 -4.27
N VAL A 135 -10.47 -11.62 -3.50
CA VAL A 135 -10.44 -11.72 -2.02
C VAL A 135 -10.19 -13.17 -1.58
N GLY A 136 -10.76 -14.15 -2.29
CA GLY A 136 -10.55 -15.57 -2.01
C GLY A 136 -9.11 -16.00 -2.27
N ASN A 137 -8.54 -15.58 -3.41
CA ASN A 137 -7.15 -15.85 -3.77
C ASN A 137 -6.18 -15.23 -2.76
N LEU A 138 -6.38 -13.95 -2.40
CA LEU A 138 -5.52 -13.27 -1.43
C LEU A 138 -5.58 -13.89 -0.02
N LYS A 139 -6.76 -14.38 0.41
CA LYS A 139 -6.86 -15.15 1.67
C LYS A 139 -6.04 -16.44 1.60
N LYS A 140 -6.16 -17.18 0.49
CA LYS A 140 -5.43 -18.43 0.28
C LYS A 140 -3.92 -18.18 0.21
N TRP A 141 -3.47 -17.35 -0.72
CA TRP A 141 -2.05 -17.11 -0.95
C TRP A 141 -1.39 -16.34 0.19
N GLY A 142 -2.10 -15.42 0.84
CA GLY A 142 -1.61 -14.77 2.06
C GLY A 142 -1.39 -15.77 3.19
N GLY A 143 -2.28 -16.76 3.35
CA GLY A 143 -2.06 -17.87 4.28
C GLY A 143 -0.85 -18.72 3.90
N GLU A 144 -0.73 -19.12 2.64
CA GLU A 144 0.41 -19.91 2.15
C GLU A 144 1.74 -19.18 2.29
N ALA A 145 1.79 -17.88 1.95
CA ALA A 145 2.97 -17.05 2.10
C ALA A 145 3.37 -16.93 3.58
N TRP A 146 2.40 -16.75 4.48
CA TRP A 146 2.65 -16.75 5.91
C TRP A 146 3.22 -18.07 6.42
N GLU A 147 2.69 -19.19 5.95
CA GLU A 147 3.21 -20.52 6.31
C GLU A 147 4.66 -20.74 5.86
N ARG A 148 5.04 -20.22 4.68
CA ARG A 148 6.44 -20.23 4.20
C ARG A 148 7.38 -19.37 5.05
N MET A 149 6.84 -18.42 5.81
CA MET A 149 7.63 -17.56 6.70
C MET A 149 7.90 -18.18 8.08
N LYS A 150 7.28 -19.31 8.43
CA LYS A 150 7.55 -20.01 9.70
C LYS A 150 9.03 -20.36 9.80
N GLY A 151 9.66 -20.03 10.93
CA GLY A 151 11.10 -20.20 11.15
C GLY A 151 11.96 -18.98 10.78
N ARG A 152 11.36 -17.89 10.25
CA ARG A 152 12.03 -16.60 9.98
C ARG A 152 11.67 -15.53 11.01
N GLU A 153 11.17 -15.91 12.18
CA GLU A 153 10.67 -14.97 13.19
C GLU A 153 11.78 -14.01 13.65
N GLU A 154 13.00 -14.50 13.87
CA GLU A 154 14.14 -13.67 14.29
C GLU A 154 14.52 -12.61 13.24
N GLU A 155 14.53 -12.97 11.97
CA GLU A 155 14.81 -12.05 10.86
C GLU A 155 13.78 -10.90 10.83
N CYS A 156 12.51 -11.24 11.07
CA CYS A 156 11.44 -10.26 11.09
C CYS A 156 11.39 -9.42 12.38
N LEU A 157 11.97 -9.89 13.49
CA LEU A 157 12.02 -9.10 14.74
C LEU A 157 12.83 -7.82 14.56
N GLU A 158 14.00 -7.89 13.91
CA GLU A 158 14.85 -6.71 13.69
C GLU A 158 14.13 -5.65 12.83
N VAL A 159 13.53 -6.08 11.73
CA VAL A 159 12.75 -5.20 10.84
C VAL A 159 11.59 -4.54 11.59
N ASN A 160 10.88 -5.32 12.41
CA ASN A 160 9.75 -4.83 13.19
C ASN A 160 10.16 -3.83 14.28
N GLU A 161 11.29 -4.05 14.98
CA GLU A 161 11.79 -3.08 15.97
C GLU A 161 12.18 -1.76 15.31
N ARG A 162 12.87 -1.81 14.16
CA ARG A 162 13.21 -0.60 13.40
C ARG A 162 11.97 0.20 12.98
N TRP A 163 10.89 -0.49 12.59
CA TRP A 163 9.59 0.13 12.32
C TRP A 163 8.99 0.82 13.55
N LYS A 164 9.04 0.16 14.72
CA LYS A 164 8.56 0.74 15.99
C LYS A 164 9.34 2.00 16.37
N GLU A 165 10.65 2.01 16.16
CA GLU A 165 11.51 3.17 16.42
C GLU A 165 11.14 4.36 15.53
N MET A 166 11.00 4.15 14.22
CA MET A 166 10.57 5.20 13.29
C MET A 166 9.24 5.84 13.71
N ARG A 167 8.30 5.03 14.20
CA ARG A 167 7.01 5.48 14.76
C ARG A 167 7.15 6.30 16.03
N ARG A 168 8.00 5.88 16.96
CA ARG A 168 8.24 6.61 18.21
C ARG A 168 8.84 7.99 17.89
N GLY A 169 9.86 8.03 17.05
CA GLY A 169 10.47 9.28 16.58
C GLY A 169 9.48 10.18 15.82
N GLY A 170 8.59 9.60 15.01
CA GLY A 170 7.57 10.35 14.30
C GLY A 170 6.51 11.00 15.21
N ARG A 171 6.03 10.26 16.21
CA ARG A 171 5.07 10.76 17.21
C ARG A 171 5.68 11.85 18.10
N ASN A 172 6.93 11.71 18.52
CA ASN A 172 7.62 12.72 19.33
C ASN A 172 7.76 14.05 18.56
N ARG A 173 8.23 14.00 17.31
CA ARG A 173 8.34 15.20 16.47
C ARG A 173 7.00 15.91 16.22
N LYS A 174 5.89 15.16 16.14
CA LYS A 174 4.55 15.75 16.04
C LYS A 174 4.13 16.45 17.33
N ARG A 175 4.44 15.86 18.49
CA ARG A 175 4.18 16.49 19.79
C ARG A 175 4.96 17.80 19.94
N GLU A 176 6.25 17.79 19.60
CA GLU A 176 7.10 18.99 19.62
C GLU A 176 6.57 20.09 18.69
N ARG A 177 6.15 19.75 17.47
CA ARG A 177 5.55 20.73 16.52
C ARG A 177 4.22 21.29 16.99
N ASN A 178 3.41 20.50 17.68
CA ASN A 178 2.14 20.98 18.23
C ASN A 178 2.39 21.92 19.42
N MET A 179 3.33 21.58 20.32
CA MET A 179 3.72 22.45 21.43
C MET A 179 4.27 23.79 20.94
N GLY A 180 5.14 23.81 19.93
CA GLY A 180 5.68 25.06 19.37
C GLY A 180 4.66 25.92 18.61
N ARG A 181 3.47 25.39 18.30
CA ARG A 181 2.38 26.14 17.67
C ARG A 181 1.47 26.85 18.67
N ASP A 182 1.43 26.34 19.90
CA ASP A 182 0.62 26.89 20.98
C ASP A 182 1.27 28.16 21.58
N ASP A 183 2.59 28.35 21.38
CA ASP A 183 3.37 29.48 21.90
C ASP A 183 3.43 30.71 20.95
N GLU A 184 3.06 30.58 19.67
CA GLU A 184 3.07 31.69 18.69
C GLU A 184 1.68 32.38 18.52
N GLY A 185 0.69 31.99 19.33
CA GLY A 185 -0.71 32.45 19.22
C GLY A 185 -1.21 33.34 20.36
N GLY A 186 -0.32 33.91 21.17
CA GLY A 186 -0.64 34.80 22.31
C GLY A 186 -0.43 36.29 22.02
#